data_AF-A0A256IJM7-F1
#
_entry.id   AF-A0A256IJM7-F1
#
_cell.length_a   1.000
_cell.length_b   1.000
_cell.length_c   1.000
_cell.angle_alpha   90.00
_cell.angle_beta   90.00
_cell.angle_gamma   90.00
#
_symmetry.space_group_name_H-M   'P 1'
#
loop_
_entity.id
_entity.type
_entity.pdbx_description
1 polymer ?
#
loop_
_entity_poly.entity_id
_entity_poly.type
_entity_poly.pdbx_seq_one_letter_code
_entity_poly.pdbx_strand_id
1 'polypeptide(L)'
;MTPPTNGDRIRLSLSREEAWVAHAALLDAGAAAVDAGDDAPAQCRPIRRIERDRALASEGAELLRDALIDYLGDAPVRDRAPGRAVLRRVDDAVESRPRSSPRDGGRGA
;
A
#
# COMPACT_ATOMS: atom_id res chain seq x y z
N MET A 1 -12.92 25.85 -1.63
CA MET A 1 -13.00 24.60 -0.85
C MET A 1 -12.88 23.43 -1.81
N THR A 2 -11.75 22.74 -1.83
CA THR A 2 -11.55 21.54 -2.64
C THR A 2 -12.26 20.37 -1.94
N PRO A 3 -13.08 19.55 -2.63
CA PRO A 3 -13.70 18.39 -1.99
C PRO A 3 -12.60 17.44 -1.52
N PRO A 4 -12.78 16.73 -0.38
CA PRO A 4 -11.83 15.71 0.00
C PRO A 4 -11.78 14.65 -1.09
N THR A 5 -10.59 14.39 -1.63
CA THR A 5 -10.30 13.28 -2.55
C THR A 5 -10.59 11.96 -1.82
N ASN A 6 -11.86 11.59 -1.77
CA ASN A 6 -12.37 10.33 -1.22
C ASN A 6 -12.47 9.24 -2.30
N GLY A 7 -11.90 9.48 -3.48
CA GLY A 7 -11.73 8.46 -4.49
C GLY A 7 -10.69 7.46 -3.99
N ASP A 8 -11.13 6.23 -3.77
CA ASP A 8 -10.28 5.05 -3.60
C ASP A 8 -9.50 4.91 -2.30
N ARG A 9 -10.23 4.87 -1.18
CA ARG A 9 -9.71 4.30 0.06
C ARG A 9 -9.86 2.77 0.07
N ILE A 10 -8.77 2.02 0.21
CA ILE A 10 -8.75 0.56 0.38
C ILE A 10 -8.74 0.22 1.87
N ARG A 11 -9.76 -0.50 2.33
CA ARG A 11 -9.76 -1.09 3.68
C ARG A 11 -9.23 -2.52 3.59
N LEU A 12 -8.14 -2.80 4.31
CA LEU A 12 -7.60 -4.13 4.48
C LEU A 12 -8.01 -4.64 5.86
N SER A 13 -8.74 -5.75 5.92
CA SER A 13 -9.00 -6.46 7.18
C SER A 13 -7.82 -7.36 7.48
N LEU A 14 -6.82 -6.83 8.19
CA LEU A 14 -5.62 -7.56 8.58
C LEU A 14 -5.79 -8.17 9.98
N SER A 15 -5.39 -9.42 10.12
CA SER A 15 -5.07 -9.99 11.44
C SER A 15 -3.87 -9.28 12.05
N ARG A 16 -3.62 -9.52 13.34
CA ARG A 16 -2.47 -8.92 14.03
C ARG A 16 -1.12 -9.32 13.40
N GLU A 17 -0.98 -10.58 13.01
CA GLU A 17 0.23 -11.08 12.35
C GLU A 17 0.41 -10.44 10.98
N GLU A 18 -0.66 -10.40 10.18
CA GLU A 18 -0.65 -9.72 8.87
C GLU A 18 -0.31 -8.23 9.00
N ALA A 19 -0.86 -7.53 10.00
CA ALA A 19 -0.56 -6.13 10.27
C ALA A 19 0.91 -5.92 10.67
N TRP A 20 1.49 -6.85 11.45
CA TRP A 20 2.91 -6.82 11.80
C TRP A 20 3.81 -7.01 10.58
N VAL A 21 3.49 -7.96 9.70
CA VAL A 21 4.26 -8.17 8.45
C VAL A 21 4.15 -6.99 7.51
N ALA A 22 2.94 -6.44 7.32
CA ALA A 22 2.74 -5.23 6.51
C ALA A 22 3.56 -4.04 7.06
N HIS A 23 3.64 -3.92 8.38
CA HIS A 23 4.44 -2.90 9.04
C HIS A 23 5.95 -3.13 8.84
N ALA A 24 6.42 -4.37 9.00
CA ALA A 24 7.82 -4.74 8.79
C ALA A 24 8.27 -4.47 7.35
N ALA A 25 7.46 -4.85 6.35
CA ALA A 25 7.74 -4.59 4.94
C ALA A 25 7.85 -3.09 4.64
N LEU A 26 6.92 -2.27 5.16
CA LEU A 26 6.96 -0.81 4.96
C LEU A 26 8.13 -0.14 5.68
N LEU A 27 8.55 -0.64 6.85
CA LEU A 27 9.74 -0.16 7.54
C LEU A 27 11.01 -0.49 6.76
N ASP A 28 11.12 -1.72 6.25
CA ASP A 28 12.25 -2.16 5.43
C ASP A 28 12.39 -1.30 4.17
N ALA A 29 11.31 -1.12 3.43
CA ALA A 29 11.27 -0.23 2.25
C ALA A 29 11.55 1.24 2.61
N GLY A 30 11.07 1.72 3.77
CA GLY A 30 11.36 3.06 4.27
C GLY A 30 12.83 3.24 4.64
N ALA A 31 13.45 2.24 5.28
CA ALA A 31 14.87 2.25 5.61
C ALA A 31 15.73 2.28 4.34
N ALA A 32 15.40 1.45 3.35
CA ALA A 32 16.07 1.47 2.05
C ALA A 32 15.95 2.84 1.34
N ALA A 33 14.80 3.51 1.44
CA ALA A 33 14.62 4.85 0.88
C ALA A 33 15.50 5.90 1.60
N VAL A 34 15.57 5.84 2.93
CA VAL A 34 16.47 6.71 3.72
C VAL A 34 17.94 6.46 3.34
N ASP A 35 18.35 5.20 3.22
CA ASP A 35 19.70 4.83 2.80
C ASP A 35 20.03 5.33 1.38
N ALA A 36 19.02 5.46 0.53
CA ALA A 36 19.11 6.06 -0.80
C ALA A 36 19.08 7.61 -0.80
N GLY A 37 18.93 8.25 0.37
CA GLY A 37 18.94 9.70 0.54
C GLY A 37 17.57 10.37 0.49
N ASP A 38 16.47 9.62 0.66
CA ASP A 38 15.13 10.21 0.84
C ASP A 38 14.89 10.58 2.30
N ASP A 39 14.92 11.88 2.60
CA ASP A 39 14.65 12.44 3.93
C ASP A 39 13.16 12.39 4.33
N ALA A 40 12.25 12.09 3.40
CA ALA A 40 10.80 12.01 3.65
C ALA A 40 10.14 10.76 3.05
N PRO A 41 10.49 9.55 3.51
CA PRO A 41 10.01 8.30 2.92
C PRO A 41 8.49 8.21 2.85
N ALA A 42 7.97 7.91 1.66
CA ALA A 42 6.54 7.81 1.39
C ALA A 42 5.83 6.75 2.27
N GLN A 43 6.57 5.74 2.73
CA GLN A 43 6.13 4.60 3.56
C GLN A 43 5.65 5.04 4.95
N CYS A 44 6.09 6.21 5.45
CA CYS A 44 5.63 6.77 6.72
C CYS A 44 4.11 6.92 6.80
N ARG A 45 3.46 7.27 5.68
CA ARG A 45 2.02 7.49 5.64
C ARG A 45 1.20 6.19 5.75
N PRO A 46 1.41 5.15 4.91
CA PRO A 46 0.69 3.89 5.05
C PRO A 46 0.93 3.21 6.40
N ILE A 47 2.16 3.28 6.96
CA ILE A 47 2.46 2.80 8.33
C ILE A 47 1.48 3.38 9.35
N ARG A 48 1.39 4.72 9.41
CA ARG A 48 0.51 5.43 10.35
C ARG A 48 -0.97 5.11 10.20
N ARG A 49 -1.40 4.66 9.00
CA ARG A 49 -2.80 4.28 8.76
C ARG A 49 -3.07 2.86 9.22
N ILE A 50 -2.17 1.92 8.93
CA ILE A 50 -2.26 0.53 9.40
C ILE A 50 -2.30 0.50 10.93
N GLU A 51 -1.41 1.25 11.60
CA GLU A 51 -1.39 1.37 13.07
C GLU A 51 -2.71 1.87 13.68
N ARG A 52 -3.45 2.69 12.92
CA ARG A 52 -4.73 3.28 13.35
C ARG A 52 -5.94 2.53 12.81
N ASP A 53 -5.74 1.36 12.20
CA ASP A 53 -6.77 0.59 11.50
C ASP A 53 -7.59 1.46 10.51
N ARG A 54 -6.88 2.29 9.74
CA ARG A 54 -7.47 3.19 8.75
C ARG A 54 -7.20 2.69 7.35
N ALA A 55 -8.19 2.89 6.48
CA ALA A 55 -8.07 2.59 5.07
C ALA A 55 -6.90 3.35 4.42
N LEU A 56 -6.18 2.65 3.55
CA LEU A 56 -5.09 3.17 2.74
C LEU A 56 -5.63 3.98 1.57
N ALA A 57 -4.88 4.98 1.13
CA ALA A 57 -5.10 5.58 -0.19
C ALA A 57 -4.54 4.64 -1.28
N SER A 58 -4.83 4.92 -2.54
CA SER A 58 -4.34 4.14 -3.68
C SER A 58 -2.85 3.97 -3.70
N GLU A 59 -2.14 5.08 -3.62
CA GLU A 59 -0.70 5.13 -3.62
C GLU A 59 -0.15 4.40 -2.40
N GLY A 60 -0.86 4.46 -1.26
CA GLY A 60 -0.48 3.74 -0.05
C GLY A 60 -0.63 2.22 -0.16
N ALA A 61 -1.59 1.73 -0.95
CA ALA A 61 -1.76 0.30 -1.20
C ALA A 61 -0.72 -0.22 -2.21
N GLU A 62 -0.40 0.57 -3.24
CA GLU A 62 0.70 0.28 -4.19
C GLU A 62 2.05 0.23 -3.47
N LEU A 63 2.36 1.23 -2.63
CA LEU A 63 3.57 1.21 -1.81
C LEU A 63 3.66 -0.02 -0.89
N LEU A 64 2.52 -0.46 -0.32
CA LEU A 64 2.49 -1.68 0.48
C LEU A 64 2.70 -2.94 -0.37
N ARG A 65 2.17 -2.97 -1.59
CA ARG A 65 2.38 -4.07 -2.54
C ARG A 65 3.87 -4.23 -2.86
N ASP A 66 4.50 -3.14 -3.29
CA ASP A 66 5.90 -3.15 -3.69
C ASP A 66 6.80 -3.53 -2.51
N ALA A 67 6.56 -2.92 -1.34
CA ALA A 67 7.28 -3.26 -0.11
C ALA A 67 7.14 -4.74 0.27
N LEU A 68 5.95 -5.35 0.09
CA LEU A 68 5.74 -6.78 0.37
C LEU A 68 6.45 -7.67 -0.65
N ILE A 69 6.52 -7.29 -1.92
CA ILE A 69 7.24 -8.04 -2.95
C ILE A 69 8.72 -8.12 -2.60
N ASP A 70 9.31 -6.98 -2.24
CA ASP A 70 10.73 -6.90 -1.88
C ASP A 70 11.01 -7.65 -0.58
N TYR A 71 10.25 -7.36 0.48
CA TYR A 71 10.42 -7.96 1.81
C TYR A 71 10.30 -9.50 1.77
N LEU A 72 9.34 -10.04 1.02
CA LEU A 72 9.10 -11.49 0.94
C LEU A 72 10.22 -12.27 0.24
N GLY A 73 11.12 -11.59 -0.46
CA GLY A 73 12.31 -12.20 -1.06
C GLY A 73 13.25 -12.82 0.00
N ASP A 74 13.40 -12.15 1.14
CA ASP A 74 14.29 -12.57 2.24
C ASP A 74 13.56 -12.68 3.60
N ALA A 75 12.23 -12.65 3.58
CA ALA A 75 11.45 -12.66 4.82
C ALA A 75 11.70 -13.91 5.68
N PRO A 76 11.75 -13.75 7.03
CA PRO A 76 11.76 -14.86 7.97
C PRO A 76 10.61 -15.83 7.71
N VAL A 77 10.83 -17.14 7.96
CA VAL A 77 9.83 -18.19 7.67
C VAL A 77 8.46 -17.90 8.31
N ARG A 78 8.46 -17.31 9.51
CA ARG A 78 7.25 -16.92 10.25
C ARG A 78 6.37 -15.96 9.44
N ASP A 79 6.99 -15.10 8.65
CA ASP A 79 6.31 -13.97 8.02
C ASP A 79 5.84 -14.29 6.60
N ARG A 80 6.31 -15.40 6.01
CA ARG A 80 6.03 -15.76 4.61
C ARG A 80 4.56 -16.05 4.34
N ALA A 81 3.93 -16.87 5.16
CA ALA A 81 2.52 -17.22 4.99
C ALA A 81 1.60 -16.02 5.20
N PRO A 82 1.68 -15.28 6.33
CA PRO A 82 0.88 -14.07 6.52
C PRO A 82 1.19 -13.00 5.48
N GLY A 83 2.46 -12.76 5.15
CA GLY A 83 2.84 -11.77 4.14
C GLY A 83 2.30 -12.08 2.74
N ARG A 84 2.32 -13.35 2.31
CA ARG A 84 1.67 -13.76 1.05
C ARG A 84 0.16 -13.57 1.07
N ALA A 85 -0.50 -13.73 2.23
CA ALA A 85 -1.93 -13.47 2.35
C ALA A 85 -2.25 -11.97 2.22
N VAL A 86 -1.42 -11.11 2.82
CA VAL A 86 -1.53 -9.65 2.65
C VAL A 86 -1.30 -9.26 1.20
N LEU A 87 -0.21 -9.75 0.57
CA LEU A 87 0.14 -9.40 -0.80
C LEU A 87 -1.00 -9.71 -1.77
N ARG A 88 -1.57 -10.93 -1.71
CA ARG A 88 -2.73 -11.29 -2.54
C ARG A 88 -3.91 -10.34 -2.36
N ARG A 89 -4.24 -9.99 -1.12
CA ARG A 89 -5.36 -9.09 -0.83
C ARG A 89 -5.11 -7.66 -1.32
N VAL A 90 -3.86 -7.20 -1.26
CA VAL A 90 -3.46 -5.89 -1.78
C VAL A 90 -3.47 -5.90 -3.31
N ASP A 91 -2.93 -6.95 -3.95
CA ASP A 91 -3.00 -7.16 -5.40
C ASP A 91 -4.44 -7.11 -5.89
N ASP A 92 -5.33 -7.91 -5.29
CA ASP A 92 -6.75 -7.93 -5.62
C ASP A 92 -7.39 -6.54 -5.49
N ALA A 93 -7.05 -5.80 -4.43
CA ALA A 93 -7.60 -4.47 -4.17
C ALA A 93 -7.06 -3.40 -5.13
N VAL A 94 -5.81 -3.51 -5.58
CA VAL A 94 -5.20 -2.60 -6.56
C VAL A 94 -5.75 -2.88 -7.96
N GLU A 95 -5.84 -4.16 -8.36
CA GLU A 95 -6.31 -4.58 -9.69
C GLU A 95 -7.83 -4.44 -9.86
N SER A 96 -8.62 -4.60 -8.80
CA SER A 96 -10.09 -4.44 -8.85
C SER A 96 -10.55 -2.99 -9.05
N ARG A 97 -9.63 -2.02 -9.10
CA ARG A 97 -9.99 -0.63 -9.35
C ARG A 97 -10.34 -0.41 -10.82
N PRO A 98 -11.45 0.28 -11.13
CA PRO A 98 -11.69 0.72 -12.48
C PRO A 98 -10.55 1.65 -12.88
N ARG A 99 -9.74 1.23 -13.87
CA ARG A 99 -8.79 2.13 -14.53
C ARG A 99 -9.64 3.30 -15.02
N SER A 100 -9.48 4.46 -14.38
CA SER A 100 -10.25 5.64 -14.76
C SER A 100 -9.91 5.92 -16.22
N SER A 101 -10.87 5.64 -17.12
CA SER A 101 -10.69 5.88 -18.54
C SER A 101 -10.29 7.35 -18.75
N PRO A 102 -9.36 7.65 -19.66
CA PRO A 102 -9.08 9.04 -20.01
C PRO A 102 -10.41 9.65 -20.46
N ARG A 103 -10.84 10.75 -19.83
CA ARG A 103 -12.03 11.49 -20.24
C ARG A 103 -11.93 11.77 -21.74
N ASP A 104 -12.82 11.16 -22.51
CA ASP A 104 -12.98 11.43 -23.93
C ASP A 104 -13.39 12.91 -24.08
N GLY A 105 -12.48 13.70 -24.63
CA GLY A 105 -12.68 15.09 -24.96
C GLY A 105 -13.54 15.22 -26.21
N GLY A 106 -14.81 14.84 -26.10
CA GLY A 106 -15.80 15.02 -27.16
C GLY A 106 -16.27 16.48 -27.22
N ARG A 107 -15.58 17.29 -28.03
CA ARG A 107 -15.95 18.65 -28.46
C ARG A 107 -17.44 18.75 -28.82
N GLY A 108 -18.07 19.80 -28.31
CA GLY A 108 -19.35 20.28 -28.81
C GLY A 108 -19.28 20.69 -30.29
N ALA A 109 -20.39 20.46 -30.97
CA ALA A 109 -20.75 21.11 -32.23
C ALA A 109 -21.94 22.05 -31.95
#